data_AF-A0A4V2R4Z3-F1
#
_entry.id   AF-A0A4V2R4Z3-F1
#
_cell.length_a   1.000
_cell.length_b   1.000
_cell.length_c   1.000
_cell.angle_alpha   90.00
_cell.angle_beta   90.00
_cell.angle_gamma   90.00
#
_symmetry.space_group_name_H-M   'P 1'
#
loop_
_entity.id
_entity.type
_entity.pdbx_description
1 polymer ?
#
loop_
_entity_poly.entity_id
_entity_poly.type
_entity_poly.pdbx_seq_one_letter_code
_entity_poly.pdbx_strand_id
1 'polypeptide(L)'
;MTVHERKAGSALSCSELLEAYRASGARADNPSRIAFEGVGGKDVYNIAAPIRENGADIIPGRVESRDSEHSDVIFFTEQAGKWLPVEDAPVLALQDPFHCRIGGELVLGGVEIYPHPEREDALMWRTVFYRGSGIRDLKPFFKGPDGMKDIRLVELPDGSVGVFTRPQGEKGGRGKIGFARVASLDALTKKVIDDAPLLEGQFAEGEWGGANEAHLLKDGRVGVLGHTACFDEAGDRHYYPMAFVFDPRDASFTGMAIIAERSRFLPGPSKRPDLQDVVFSGGLVRREDGSALLYAGISDADAQTLVIADPFAGL
;
A
#
# COMPACT_ATOMS: atom_id res chain seq x y z
N MET A 1 4.38 -11.50 -15.22
CA MET A 1 3.79 -12.78 -14.75
C MET A 1 2.30 -12.66 -15.04
N THR A 2 1.76 -13.39 -16.01
CA THR A 2 0.31 -13.40 -16.22
C THR A 2 -0.32 -14.08 -15.01
N VAL A 3 -1.24 -13.36 -14.36
CA VAL A 3 -1.99 -13.88 -13.22
C VAL A 3 -2.95 -14.96 -13.74
N HIS A 4 -2.48 -16.21 -13.77
CA HIS A 4 -3.30 -17.34 -14.19
C HIS A 4 -4.34 -17.67 -13.11
N GLU A 5 -5.57 -17.95 -13.53
CA GLU A 5 -6.64 -18.49 -12.68
C GLU A 5 -6.14 -19.77 -11.98
N ARG A 6 -5.92 -19.71 -10.66
CA ARG A 6 -5.74 -20.90 -9.83
C ARG A 6 -6.99 -21.06 -8.97
N LYS A 7 -7.63 -22.24 -9.04
CA LYS A 7 -8.66 -22.66 -8.07
C LYS A 7 -8.05 -22.74 -6.68
N ALA A 8 -8.86 -22.44 -5.66
CA ALA A 8 -8.50 -22.46 -4.24
C ALA A 8 -7.78 -23.75 -3.82
N GLY A 9 -6.44 -23.69 -3.79
CA GLY A 9 -5.58 -24.63 -3.08
C GLY A 9 -5.20 -24.06 -1.71
N SER A 10 -4.44 -24.80 -0.91
CA SER A 10 -3.83 -24.27 0.32
C SER A 10 -3.07 -22.98 0.00
N ALA A 11 -3.20 -21.97 0.88
CA ALA A 11 -2.46 -20.73 0.75
C ALA A 11 -0.96 -21.01 0.67
N LEU A 12 -0.28 -20.38 -0.29
CA LEU A 12 1.18 -20.47 -0.40
C LEU A 12 1.81 -19.61 0.70
N SER A 13 2.87 -20.13 1.30
CA SER A 13 3.73 -19.37 2.20
C SER A 13 4.53 -18.30 1.46
N CYS A 14 5.02 -17.30 2.18
CA CYS A 14 5.96 -16.30 1.67
C CYS A 14 7.19 -16.95 1.07
N SER A 15 7.68 -18.05 1.67
CA SER A 15 8.82 -18.81 1.12
C SER A 15 8.50 -19.40 -0.24
N GLU A 16 7.37 -20.09 -0.39
CA GLU A 16 6.95 -20.68 -1.68
C GLU A 16 6.67 -19.60 -2.75
N LEU A 17 6.05 -18.49 -2.36
CA LEU A 17 5.83 -17.35 -3.24
C LEU A 17 7.15 -16.72 -3.70
N LEU A 18 8.14 -16.62 -2.80
CA LEU A 18 9.44 -16.03 -3.10
C LEU A 18 10.29 -16.95 -3.98
N GLU A 19 10.25 -18.26 -3.73
CA GLU A 19 10.86 -19.26 -4.61
C GLU A 19 10.26 -19.20 -6.02
N ALA A 20 8.93 -19.12 -6.13
CA ALA A 20 8.25 -18.98 -7.41
C ALA A 20 8.64 -17.66 -8.13
N TYR A 21 8.74 -16.55 -7.40
CA TYR A 21 9.23 -15.28 -7.94
C TYR A 21 10.66 -15.40 -8.49
N ARG A 22 11.59 -15.94 -7.69
CA ARG A 22 13.00 -16.12 -8.09
C ARG A 22 13.16 -17.06 -9.29
N ALA A 23 12.39 -18.15 -9.32
CA ALA A 23 12.39 -19.10 -10.42
C ALA A 23 11.80 -18.53 -11.72
N SER A 24 10.89 -17.55 -11.62
CA SER A 24 10.25 -16.96 -12.79
C SER A 24 11.16 -16.10 -13.66
N GLY A 25 12.31 -15.64 -13.12
CA GLY A 25 13.18 -14.69 -13.81
C GLY A 25 12.49 -13.35 -14.10
N ALA A 26 11.51 -12.96 -13.28
CA ALA A 26 10.74 -11.74 -13.47
C ALA A 26 11.65 -10.50 -13.59
N ARG A 27 11.24 -9.59 -14.49
CA ARG A 27 11.90 -8.30 -14.72
C ARG A 27 11.99 -7.50 -13.43
N ALA A 28 13.18 -6.96 -13.14
CA ALA A 28 13.46 -6.07 -12.03
C ALA A 28 14.68 -5.22 -12.38
N ASP A 29 14.43 -4.08 -13.02
CA ASP A 29 15.48 -3.25 -13.62
C ASP A 29 15.50 -1.84 -13.03
N ASN A 30 16.62 -1.15 -13.21
CA ASN A 30 16.79 0.28 -12.94
C ASN A 30 16.31 0.72 -11.54
N PRO A 31 16.77 0.07 -10.45
CA PRO A 31 16.45 0.55 -9.11
C PRO A 31 17.01 1.96 -8.93
N SER A 32 16.18 2.88 -8.42
CA SER A 32 16.53 4.28 -8.25
C SER A 32 16.02 4.81 -6.92
N ARG A 33 16.86 5.57 -6.22
CA ARG A 33 16.48 6.26 -4.98
C ARG A 33 15.83 7.59 -5.30
N ILE A 34 14.75 7.91 -4.60
CA ILE A 34 14.09 9.22 -4.71
C ILE A 34 14.80 10.20 -3.77
N ALA A 35 15.38 11.25 -4.34
CA ALA A 35 16.13 12.24 -3.58
C ALA A 35 15.18 13.29 -2.97
N PHE A 36 14.69 13.02 -1.76
CA PHE A 36 13.90 13.98 -0.99
C PHE A 36 14.80 14.99 -0.25
N GLU A 37 14.42 16.26 -0.29
CA GLU A 37 15.09 17.35 0.44
C GLU A 37 14.06 18.23 1.15
N GLY A 38 14.50 19.25 1.89
CA GLY A 38 13.60 20.21 2.54
C GLY A 38 12.91 19.72 3.82
N VAL A 39 13.28 18.54 4.34
CA VAL A 39 12.72 17.95 5.57
C VAL A 39 13.73 17.76 6.70
N GLY A 40 14.89 18.44 6.60
CA GLY A 40 15.96 18.34 7.59
C GLY A 40 16.60 16.95 7.62
N GLY A 41 16.93 16.45 8.81
CA GLY A 41 17.53 15.13 9.01
C GLY A 41 16.53 13.98 9.15
N LYS A 42 15.27 14.17 8.76
CA LYS A 42 14.22 13.14 8.81
C LYS A 42 14.32 12.22 7.59
N ASP A 43 13.96 10.95 7.77
CA ASP A 43 13.82 10.01 6.67
C ASP A 43 12.50 10.23 5.93
N VAL A 44 12.48 9.89 4.64
CA VAL A 44 11.25 9.85 3.83
C VAL A 44 11.11 8.46 3.24
N TYR A 45 10.04 7.76 3.60
CA TYR A 45 9.80 6.37 3.20
C TYR A 45 8.28 6.08 3.15
N ASN A 46 7.92 4.82 2.86
CA ASN A 46 6.52 4.36 2.69
C ASN A 46 5.65 5.35 1.90
N ILE A 47 6.22 5.83 0.79
CA ILE A 47 5.61 6.83 -0.10
C ILE A 47 4.46 6.23 -0.90
N ALA A 48 3.53 7.04 -1.40
CA ALA A 48 2.57 6.59 -2.41
C ALA A 48 3.16 6.70 -3.83
N ALA A 49 2.53 6.06 -4.82
CA ALA A 49 2.74 6.45 -6.22
C ALA A 49 2.31 7.91 -6.45
N PRO A 50 2.86 8.60 -7.47
CA PRO A 50 2.56 10.01 -7.69
C PRO A 50 1.07 10.29 -7.96
N ILE A 51 0.56 11.36 -7.37
CA ILE A 51 -0.68 12.02 -7.78
C ILE A 51 -0.34 12.95 -8.93
N ARG A 52 -1.05 12.83 -10.05
CA ARG A 52 -0.98 13.79 -11.15
C ARG A 52 -1.91 14.96 -10.88
N GLU A 53 -1.36 16.17 -10.77
CA GLU A 53 -2.12 17.40 -10.55
C GLU A 53 -1.48 18.57 -11.31
N ASN A 54 -2.28 19.36 -12.05
CA ASN A 54 -1.83 20.57 -12.76
C ASN A 54 -0.58 20.43 -13.63
N GLY A 55 -0.39 19.28 -14.29
CA GLY A 55 0.79 19.08 -15.12
C GLY A 55 1.99 18.46 -14.39
N ALA A 56 1.97 18.39 -13.06
CA ALA A 56 3.08 17.92 -12.23
C ALA A 56 2.75 16.60 -11.50
N ASP A 57 3.81 15.87 -11.17
CA ASP A 57 3.77 14.71 -10.30
C ASP A 57 3.99 15.16 -8.84
N ILE A 58 3.17 14.65 -7.94
CA ILE A 58 3.23 14.94 -6.51
C ILE A 58 3.28 13.63 -5.73
N ILE A 59 4.30 13.43 -4.90
CA ILE A 59 4.44 12.23 -4.06
C ILE A 59 4.09 12.59 -2.61
N PRO A 60 3.03 12.02 -2.04
CA PRO A 60 2.86 11.94 -0.59
C PRO A 60 3.90 10.99 0.01
N GLY A 61 4.69 11.47 0.98
CA GLY A 61 5.69 10.66 1.68
C GLY A 61 5.54 10.74 3.19
N ARG A 62 5.77 9.61 3.88
CA ARG A 62 5.89 9.58 5.34
C ARG A 62 7.26 10.13 5.70
N VAL A 63 7.27 11.18 6.52
CA VAL A 63 8.45 11.89 6.97
C VAL A 63 8.60 11.69 8.47
N GLU A 64 9.70 11.10 8.91
CA GLU A 64 9.87 10.67 10.30
C GLU A 64 11.33 10.77 10.76
N SER A 65 11.54 11.09 12.04
CA SER A 65 12.86 10.91 12.66
C SER A 65 13.17 9.42 12.81
N ARG A 66 14.43 9.03 12.57
CA ARG A 66 14.91 7.64 12.62
C ARG A 66 14.47 6.89 13.89
N ASP A 67 14.48 7.56 15.03
CA ASP A 67 14.25 7.06 16.38
C ASP A 67 12.83 7.31 16.93
N SER A 68 11.90 7.77 16.09
CA SER A 68 10.51 8.08 16.46
C SER A 68 9.50 7.15 15.77
N GLU A 69 8.27 7.09 16.27
CA GLU A 69 7.12 6.54 15.54
C GLU A 69 6.10 7.64 15.17
N HIS A 70 6.39 8.90 15.52
CA HIS A 70 5.58 10.06 15.14
C HIS A 70 6.06 10.62 13.81
N SER A 71 5.21 10.48 12.79
CA SER A 71 5.47 10.96 11.43
C SER A 71 4.45 11.97 10.95
N ASP A 72 4.85 12.67 9.88
CA ASP A 72 3.99 13.53 9.09
C ASP A 72 3.95 13.03 7.65
N VAL A 73 2.80 13.13 7.00
CA VAL A 73 2.69 13.04 5.54
C VAL A 73 2.94 14.43 4.97
N ILE A 74 3.98 14.52 4.14
CA ILE A 74 4.35 15.72 3.39
C ILE A 74 4.20 15.41 1.89
N PHE A 75 3.71 16.38 1.13
CA PHE A 75 3.60 16.29 -0.33
C PHE A 75 4.85 16.88 -0.96
N PHE A 76 5.44 16.16 -1.91
CA PHE A 76 6.65 16.58 -2.59
C PHE A 76 6.41 16.70 -4.09
N THR A 77 7.08 17.65 -4.74
CA THR A 77 7.12 17.76 -6.20
C THR A 77 8.57 17.85 -6.67
N GLU A 78 8.81 17.40 -7.90
CA GLU A 78 10.14 17.35 -8.48
C GLU A 78 10.60 18.74 -8.97
N GLN A 79 11.82 19.11 -8.59
CA GLN A 79 12.52 20.30 -9.02
C GLN A 79 14.01 19.99 -9.19
N ALA A 80 14.51 20.02 -10.43
CA ALA A 80 15.93 19.85 -10.77
C ALA A 80 16.59 18.58 -10.21
N GLY A 81 15.91 17.44 -10.32
CA GLY A 81 16.33 16.11 -9.89
C GLY A 81 16.02 15.78 -8.43
N LYS A 82 15.36 16.68 -7.71
CA LYS A 82 15.09 16.56 -6.26
C LYS A 82 13.61 16.72 -5.97
N TRP A 83 13.12 16.03 -4.95
CA TRP A 83 11.74 16.10 -4.50
C TRP A 83 11.66 17.02 -3.28
N LEU A 84 11.07 18.19 -3.46
CA LEU A 84 10.94 19.24 -2.44
C LEU A 84 9.49 19.35 -1.96
N PRO A 85 9.26 19.72 -0.68
CA PRO A 85 7.92 19.95 -0.16
C PRO A 85 7.15 20.95 -1.02
N VAL A 86 5.90 20.62 -1.31
CA VAL A 86 4.99 21.51 -2.03
C VAL A 86 4.59 22.65 -1.10
N GLU A 87 4.87 23.88 -1.52
CA GLU A 87 4.47 25.08 -0.79
C GLU A 87 2.94 25.17 -0.65
N ASP A 88 2.48 25.59 0.53
CA ASP A 88 1.08 25.70 0.93
C ASP A 88 0.26 24.39 0.86
N ALA A 89 0.91 23.22 0.70
CA ALA A 89 0.24 21.94 0.87
C ALA A 89 0.04 21.64 2.36
N PRO A 90 -1.06 20.94 2.74
CA PRO A 90 -1.25 20.55 4.13
C PRO A 90 -0.18 19.55 4.56
N VAL A 91 0.20 19.61 5.84
CA VAL A 91 0.96 18.55 6.51
C VAL A 91 -0.02 17.75 7.35
N LEU A 92 -0.07 16.43 7.15
CA LEU A 92 -1.02 15.57 7.82
C LEU A 92 -0.29 14.68 8.82
N ALA A 93 -0.67 14.72 10.10
CA ALA A 93 -0.08 13.87 11.14
C ALA A 93 -0.53 12.39 10.98
N LEU A 94 0.03 11.72 9.97
CA LEU A 94 -0.31 10.38 9.52
C LEU A 94 0.97 9.61 9.16
N GLN A 95 0.85 8.28 9.15
CA GLN A 95 1.82 7.35 8.58
C GLN A 95 1.31 6.79 7.25
N ASP A 96 2.22 6.24 6.45
CA ASP A 96 1.99 5.37 5.29
C ASP A 96 0.87 5.90 4.34
N PRO A 97 1.08 7.05 3.67
CA PRO A 97 0.07 7.65 2.82
C PRO A 97 -0.28 6.80 1.59
N PHE A 98 -1.51 6.93 1.14
CA PHE A 98 -2.00 6.30 -0.09
C PHE A 98 -3.13 7.15 -0.70
N HIS A 99 -3.42 6.97 -1.98
CA HIS A 99 -4.50 7.70 -2.64
C HIS A 99 -5.22 6.86 -3.70
N CYS A 100 -6.40 7.34 -4.09
CA CYS A 100 -7.11 6.91 -5.28
C CYS A 100 -8.01 8.07 -5.77
N ARG A 101 -8.70 7.87 -6.89
CA ARG A 101 -9.77 8.75 -7.35
C ARG A 101 -11.10 8.01 -7.34
N ILE A 102 -12.13 8.65 -6.78
CA ILE A 102 -13.50 8.11 -6.68
C ILE A 102 -14.47 9.24 -7.00
N GLY A 103 -15.32 9.07 -8.01
CA GLY A 103 -16.28 10.09 -8.41
C GLY A 103 -15.63 11.41 -8.85
N GLY A 104 -14.38 11.34 -9.35
CA GLY A 104 -13.57 12.49 -9.71
C GLY A 104 -12.86 13.20 -8.56
N GLU A 105 -13.19 12.89 -7.30
CA GLU A 105 -12.50 13.43 -6.12
C GLU A 105 -11.17 12.69 -5.88
N LEU A 106 -10.16 13.42 -5.40
CA LEU A 106 -8.98 12.82 -4.79
C LEU A 106 -9.37 12.30 -3.41
N VAL A 107 -9.16 11.01 -3.18
CA VAL A 107 -9.25 10.41 -1.85
C VAL A 107 -7.84 10.10 -1.38
N LEU A 108 -7.43 10.71 -0.27
CA LEU A 108 -6.14 10.45 0.38
C LEU A 108 -6.40 9.78 1.73
N GLY A 109 -5.63 8.77 2.06
CA GLY A 109 -5.64 8.18 3.39
C GLY A 109 -4.24 7.99 3.95
N GLY A 110 -4.23 7.62 5.22
CA GLY A 110 -3.03 7.29 6.00
C GLY A 110 -3.43 6.69 7.33
N VAL A 111 -2.45 6.31 8.14
CA VAL A 111 -2.66 5.77 9.49
C VAL A 111 -2.47 6.88 10.52
N GLU A 112 -3.52 7.20 11.25
CA GLU A 112 -3.47 8.09 12.42
C GLU A 112 -3.05 7.27 13.64
N ILE A 113 -2.04 7.72 14.37
CA ILE A 113 -1.66 7.18 15.69
C ILE A 113 -2.11 8.14 16.78
N TYR A 114 -2.53 7.60 17.92
CA TYR A 114 -3.00 8.39 19.07
C TYR A 114 -2.80 7.61 20.37
N PRO A 115 -2.80 8.26 21.55
CA PRO A 115 -2.69 7.57 22.82
C PRO A 115 -3.77 6.49 22.98
N HIS A 116 -3.38 5.31 23.43
CA HIS A 116 -4.30 4.20 23.65
C HIS A 116 -5.30 4.57 24.75
N PRO A 117 -6.61 4.38 24.53
CA PRO A 117 -7.63 4.86 25.47
C PRO A 117 -7.58 4.17 26.84
N GLU A 118 -7.12 2.91 26.87
CA GLU A 118 -7.12 2.07 28.09
C GLU A 118 -5.72 1.71 28.61
N ARG A 119 -4.64 2.06 27.89
CA ARG A 119 -3.28 1.62 28.22
C ARG A 119 -2.36 2.83 28.23
N GLU A 120 -1.92 3.21 29.43
CA GLU A 120 -0.94 4.27 29.61
C GLU A 120 0.34 3.96 28.80
N ASP A 121 0.91 4.98 28.18
CA ASP A 121 2.11 4.93 27.32
C ASP A 121 2.03 4.01 26.09
N ALA A 122 0.85 3.49 25.74
CA ALA A 122 0.65 2.77 24.49
C ALA A 122 0.03 3.67 23.41
N LEU A 123 0.28 3.34 22.14
CA LEU A 123 -0.40 3.94 21.00
C LEU A 123 -1.50 3.02 20.49
N MET A 124 -2.60 3.63 20.04
CA MET A 124 -3.61 3.03 19.18
C MET A 124 -3.48 3.65 17.79
N TRP A 125 -3.99 2.94 16.78
CA TRP A 125 -3.94 3.40 15.40
C TRP A 125 -5.26 3.13 14.68
N ARG A 126 -5.51 3.87 13.60
CA ARG A 126 -6.59 3.58 12.65
C ARG A 126 -6.29 4.22 11.30
N THR A 127 -6.80 3.63 10.22
CA THR A 127 -6.82 4.33 8.93
C THR A 127 -7.83 5.48 8.95
N VAL A 128 -7.44 6.65 8.45
CA VAL A 128 -8.32 7.79 8.24
C VAL A 128 -8.28 8.23 6.78
N PHE A 129 -9.35 8.87 6.32
CA PHE A 129 -9.50 9.30 4.94
C PHE A 129 -9.93 10.76 4.84
N TYR A 130 -9.36 11.41 3.84
CA TYR A 130 -9.63 12.76 3.40
C TYR A 130 -10.10 12.71 1.94
N ARG A 131 -10.96 13.66 1.55
CA ARG A 131 -11.37 13.84 0.15
C ARG A 131 -11.35 15.31 -0.24
N GLY A 132 -11.13 15.60 -1.52
CA GLY A 132 -11.17 16.96 -2.07
C GLY A 132 -10.88 16.96 -3.58
N SER A 133 -10.92 18.13 -4.21
CA SER A 133 -10.61 18.24 -5.65
C SER A 133 -9.12 18.07 -5.96
N GLY A 134 -8.25 18.27 -4.97
CA GLY A 134 -6.79 18.25 -5.07
C GLY A 134 -6.15 18.30 -3.68
N ILE A 135 -4.81 18.27 -3.61
CA ILE A 135 -4.11 18.12 -2.32
C ILE A 135 -4.37 19.27 -1.34
N ARG A 136 -4.71 20.46 -1.85
CA ARG A 136 -4.94 21.68 -1.04
C ARG A 136 -6.36 21.81 -0.48
N ASP A 137 -7.31 21.00 -0.95
CA ASP A 137 -8.72 21.03 -0.50
C ASP A 137 -9.11 19.72 0.23
N LEU A 138 -8.14 18.98 0.75
CA LEU A 138 -8.39 17.74 1.46
C LEU A 138 -9.13 17.98 2.79
N LYS A 139 -10.31 17.37 2.94
CA LYS A 139 -11.13 17.41 4.15
C LYS A 139 -11.35 16.02 4.71
N PRO A 140 -11.18 15.80 6.03
CA PRO A 140 -11.42 14.50 6.63
C PRO A 140 -12.89 14.12 6.48
N PHE A 141 -13.18 12.87 6.09
CA PHE A 141 -14.56 12.41 5.94
C PHE A 141 -14.81 11.04 6.58
N PHE A 142 -13.77 10.24 6.83
CA PHE A 142 -13.95 8.91 7.43
C PHE A 142 -12.79 8.52 8.36
N LYS A 143 -13.14 7.81 9.44
CA LYS A 143 -12.20 7.18 10.38
C LYS A 143 -12.56 5.70 10.51
N GLY A 144 -11.60 4.83 10.18
CA GLY A 144 -11.75 3.39 10.22
C GLY A 144 -11.84 2.81 11.64
N PRO A 145 -12.01 1.49 11.75
CA PRO A 145 -11.96 0.77 13.02
C PRO A 145 -10.60 0.95 13.71
N ASP A 146 -10.63 1.00 15.03
CA ASP A 146 -9.44 1.10 15.86
C ASP A 146 -8.65 -0.22 15.76
N GLY A 147 -7.33 -0.14 15.67
CA GLY A 147 -6.45 -1.28 15.44
C GLY A 147 -6.39 -1.76 13.99
N MET A 148 -7.08 -1.11 13.04
CA MET A 148 -7.06 -1.51 11.63
C MET A 148 -6.28 -0.52 10.75
N LYS A 149 -5.29 -1.04 10.03
CA LYS A 149 -4.58 -0.36 8.93
C LYS A 149 -4.86 -1.03 7.58
N ASP A 150 -4.22 -0.58 6.50
CA ASP A 150 -4.31 -1.19 5.16
C ASP A 150 -5.73 -1.27 4.58
N ILE A 151 -6.58 -0.29 4.90
CA ILE A 151 -7.88 -0.11 4.24
C ILE A 151 -7.64 0.63 2.93
N ARG A 152 -8.11 0.08 1.80
CA ARG A 152 -7.93 0.67 0.46
C ARG A 152 -9.25 0.71 -0.29
N LEU A 153 -9.43 1.77 -1.07
CA LEU A 153 -10.65 2.03 -1.83
C LEU A 153 -10.36 1.98 -3.33
N VAL A 154 -11.37 1.63 -4.11
CA VAL A 154 -11.33 1.67 -5.58
C VAL A 154 -12.72 2.00 -6.11
N GLU A 155 -12.81 2.87 -7.11
CA GLU A 155 -14.04 3.09 -7.85
C GLU A 155 -14.30 1.90 -8.78
N LEU A 156 -15.50 1.33 -8.72
CA LEU A 156 -15.92 0.20 -9.55
C LEU A 156 -16.64 0.70 -10.82
N PRO A 157 -16.83 -0.15 -11.85
CA PRO A 157 -17.40 0.27 -13.14
C PRO A 157 -18.80 0.89 -13.06
N ASP A 158 -19.57 0.57 -12.03
CA ASP A 158 -20.92 1.11 -11.81
C ASP A 158 -20.93 2.36 -10.92
N GLY A 159 -19.76 2.92 -10.57
CA GLY A 159 -19.60 4.08 -9.70
C GLY A 159 -19.69 3.78 -8.20
N SER A 160 -19.93 2.52 -7.83
CA SER A 160 -19.84 2.10 -6.42
C SER A 160 -18.39 2.00 -5.95
N VAL A 161 -18.16 1.86 -4.65
CA VAL A 161 -16.82 1.82 -4.06
C VAL A 161 -16.52 0.42 -3.54
N GLY A 162 -15.45 -0.17 -4.06
CA GLY A 162 -14.82 -1.36 -3.50
C GLY A 162 -13.93 -1.00 -2.31
N VAL A 163 -13.99 -1.79 -1.25
CA VAL A 163 -13.31 -1.54 0.02
C VAL A 163 -12.52 -2.79 0.41
N PHE A 164 -11.20 -2.74 0.20
CA PHE A 164 -10.31 -3.75 0.77
C PHE A 164 -10.04 -3.42 2.23
N THR A 165 -10.17 -4.42 3.09
CA THR A 165 -10.02 -4.30 4.54
C THR A 165 -8.89 -5.18 5.03
N ARG A 166 -8.41 -4.94 6.26
CA ARG A 166 -7.34 -5.73 6.85
C ARG A 166 -7.54 -5.93 8.35
N PRO A 167 -8.58 -6.65 8.78
CA PRO A 167 -8.79 -6.92 10.20
C PRO A 167 -7.61 -7.71 10.80
N GLN A 168 -7.39 -7.52 12.10
CA GLN A 168 -6.48 -8.31 12.92
C GLN A 168 -7.27 -8.98 14.06
N GLY A 169 -6.61 -9.79 14.89
CA GLY A 169 -7.23 -10.46 16.03
C GLY A 169 -8.05 -11.68 15.62
N GLU A 170 -9.20 -11.91 16.26
CA GLU A 170 -10.02 -13.11 16.06
C GLU A 170 -10.38 -13.36 14.59
N LYS A 171 -10.76 -12.30 13.87
CA LYS A 171 -11.15 -12.41 12.46
C LYS A 171 -9.96 -12.58 11.52
N GLY A 172 -8.94 -11.73 11.65
CA GLY A 172 -7.88 -11.62 10.65
C GLY A 172 -6.52 -12.16 11.08
N GLY A 173 -6.37 -12.71 12.29
CA GLY A 173 -5.10 -13.13 12.85
C GLY A 173 -4.10 -11.96 12.93
N ARG A 174 -2.93 -12.13 12.31
CA ARG A 174 -1.92 -11.06 12.18
C ARG A 174 -2.27 -10.02 11.11
N GLY A 175 -3.26 -10.32 10.28
CA GLY A 175 -3.84 -9.41 9.31
C GLY A 175 -4.07 -10.08 7.95
N LYS A 176 -5.33 -10.24 7.58
CA LYS A 176 -5.76 -10.83 6.31
C LYS A 176 -6.62 -9.84 5.54
N ILE A 177 -6.60 -9.95 4.20
CA ILE A 177 -7.39 -9.07 3.33
C ILE A 177 -8.84 -9.52 3.34
N GLY A 178 -9.76 -8.57 3.52
CA GLY A 178 -11.19 -8.72 3.26
C GLY A 178 -11.68 -7.76 2.18
N PHE A 179 -12.91 -7.94 1.75
CA PHE A 179 -13.55 -7.05 0.77
C PHE A 179 -15.00 -6.74 1.15
N ALA A 180 -15.38 -5.48 0.97
CA ALA A 180 -16.77 -5.03 0.99
C ALA A 180 -17.04 -4.08 -0.17
N ARG A 181 -18.32 -3.83 -0.44
CA ARG A 181 -18.77 -2.88 -1.46
C ARG A 181 -19.80 -1.94 -0.84
N VAL A 182 -19.66 -0.65 -1.13
CA VAL A 182 -20.61 0.39 -0.70
C VAL A 182 -21.04 1.24 -1.89
N ALA A 183 -22.22 1.85 -1.80
CA ALA A 183 -22.76 2.63 -2.90
C ALA A 183 -21.98 3.91 -3.20
N SER A 184 -21.32 4.50 -2.20
CA SER A 184 -20.57 5.75 -2.31
C SER A 184 -19.60 5.92 -1.12
N LEU A 185 -18.74 6.95 -1.17
CA LEU A 185 -17.88 7.32 -0.04
C LEU A 185 -18.67 7.61 1.25
N ASP A 186 -19.86 8.22 1.14
CA ASP A 186 -20.71 8.55 2.29
C ASP A 186 -21.37 7.31 2.92
N ALA A 187 -21.39 6.19 2.21
CA ALA A 187 -21.88 4.90 2.72
C ALA A 187 -20.78 4.10 3.45
N LEU A 188 -19.55 4.61 3.55
CA LEU A 188 -18.50 3.99 4.35
C LEU A 188 -18.83 4.08 5.84
N THR A 189 -18.82 2.93 6.51
CA THR A 189 -19.01 2.82 7.96
C THR A 189 -18.01 1.84 8.54
N LYS A 190 -17.66 2.00 9.83
CA LYS A 190 -16.82 1.02 10.53
C LYS A 190 -17.42 -0.38 10.46
N LYS A 191 -18.74 -0.49 10.63
CA LYS A 191 -19.49 -1.76 10.52
C LYS A 191 -19.27 -2.46 9.18
N VAL A 192 -19.36 -1.74 8.06
CA VAL A 192 -19.08 -2.32 6.73
C VAL A 192 -17.67 -2.92 6.66
N ILE A 193 -16.69 -2.21 7.23
CA ILE A 193 -15.29 -2.61 7.20
C ILE A 193 -15.06 -3.83 8.11
N ASP A 194 -15.59 -3.78 9.33
CA ASP A 194 -15.47 -4.86 10.32
C ASP A 194 -16.17 -6.13 9.85
N ASP A 195 -17.29 -6.02 9.13
CA ASP A 195 -18.07 -7.16 8.63
C ASP A 195 -17.55 -7.74 7.31
N ALA A 196 -16.71 -7.01 6.57
CA ALA A 196 -16.20 -7.42 5.25
C ALA A 196 -15.67 -8.87 5.25
N PRO A 197 -16.22 -9.78 4.43
CA PRO A 197 -15.73 -11.15 4.35
C PRO A 197 -14.24 -11.21 3.97
N LEU A 198 -13.52 -12.17 4.53
CA LEU A 198 -12.11 -12.39 4.19
C LEU A 198 -11.97 -13.03 2.81
N LEU A 199 -10.89 -12.66 2.11
CA LEU A 199 -10.41 -13.37 0.93
C LEU A 199 -9.63 -14.59 1.39
N GLU A 200 -10.35 -15.67 1.70
CA GLU A 200 -9.78 -16.88 2.30
C GLU A 200 -8.76 -17.58 1.40
N GLY A 201 -7.76 -18.21 2.01
CA GLY A 201 -6.76 -19.00 1.28
C GLY A 201 -5.66 -18.18 0.58
N GLN A 202 -5.56 -16.88 0.85
CA GLN A 202 -4.46 -16.03 0.34
C GLN A 202 -3.19 -16.07 1.21
N PHE A 203 -3.31 -16.29 2.52
CA PHE A 203 -2.19 -16.22 3.46
C PHE A 203 -2.04 -17.54 4.22
N ALA A 204 -0.80 -18.05 4.28
CA ALA A 204 -0.47 -19.19 5.12
C ALA A 204 -0.63 -18.87 6.62
N GLU A 205 -0.69 -19.90 7.45
CA GLU A 205 -0.82 -19.72 8.89
C GLU A 205 0.38 -18.94 9.45
N GLY A 206 0.13 -17.95 10.30
CA GLY A 206 1.17 -17.10 10.88
C GLY A 206 1.69 -15.97 9.97
N GLU A 207 1.36 -15.98 8.69
CA GLU A 207 1.71 -14.93 7.73
C GLU A 207 0.58 -13.89 7.61
N TRP A 208 0.92 -12.72 7.07
CA TRP A 208 -0.03 -11.61 6.95
C TRP A 208 0.24 -10.76 5.72
N GLY A 209 -0.74 -9.92 5.39
CA GLY A 209 -0.57 -8.93 4.34
C GLY A 209 -1.71 -7.93 4.31
N GLY A 210 -1.71 -7.10 3.27
CA GLY A 210 -2.68 -6.04 3.08
C GLY A 210 -2.65 -5.50 1.65
N ALA A 211 -3.74 -4.88 1.24
CA ALA A 211 -3.76 -4.09 0.02
C ALA A 211 -3.05 -2.75 0.27
N ASN A 212 -2.23 -2.33 -0.69
CA ASN A 212 -1.50 -1.07 -0.69
C ASN A 212 -2.07 -0.10 -1.74
N GLU A 213 -2.55 -0.61 -2.87
CA GLU A 213 -3.21 0.15 -3.93
C GLU A 213 -4.12 -0.78 -4.74
N ALA A 214 -5.22 -0.25 -5.30
CA ALA A 214 -6.16 -1.01 -6.12
C ALA A 214 -6.41 -0.30 -7.45
N HIS A 215 -6.27 -1.04 -8.55
CA HIS A 215 -6.37 -0.56 -9.92
C HIS A 215 -7.61 -1.14 -10.59
N LEU A 216 -8.56 -0.30 -11.01
CA LEU A 216 -9.62 -0.77 -11.90
C LEU A 216 -9.01 -1.14 -13.26
N LEU A 217 -9.23 -2.37 -13.71
CA LEU A 217 -8.72 -2.92 -14.97
C LEU A 217 -9.75 -2.74 -16.10
N LYS A 218 -9.30 -2.89 -17.35
CA LYS A 218 -10.14 -2.61 -18.54
C LYS A 218 -11.35 -3.53 -18.63
N ASP A 219 -11.23 -4.76 -18.16
CA ASP A 219 -12.30 -5.74 -18.14
C ASP A 219 -13.25 -5.65 -16.92
N GLY A 220 -13.05 -4.65 -16.06
CA GLY A 220 -13.86 -4.40 -14.86
C GLY A 220 -13.43 -5.16 -13.62
N ARG A 221 -12.38 -6.01 -13.69
CA ARG A 221 -11.72 -6.57 -12.51
C ARG A 221 -10.83 -5.53 -11.84
N VAL A 222 -10.33 -5.85 -10.65
CA VAL A 222 -9.46 -5.00 -9.86
C VAL A 222 -8.10 -5.67 -9.69
N GLY A 223 -7.04 -5.02 -10.16
CA GLY A 223 -5.66 -5.39 -9.85
C GLY A 223 -5.30 -4.87 -8.47
N VAL A 224 -4.97 -5.77 -7.54
CA VAL A 224 -4.62 -5.41 -6.16
C VAL A 224 -3.11 -5.48 -6.03
N LEU A 225 -2.47 -4.33 -5.78
CA LEU A 225 -1.11 -4.24 -5.29
C LEU A 225 -1.16 -4.30 -3.77
N GLY A 226 -0.28 -5.09 -3.17
CA GLY A 226 -0.24 -5.25 -1.73
C GLY A 226 1.16 -5.60 -1.23
N HIS A 227 1.18 -6.08 0.01
CA HIS A 227 2.32 -6.74 0.61
C HIS A 227 1.87 -8.09 1.19
N THR A 228 2.79 -9.04 1.17
CA THR A 228 2.74 -10.24 2.01
C THR A 228 3.98 -10.25 2.89
N ALA A 229 3.86 -10.81 4.09
CA ALA A 229 4.89 -10.73 5.10
C ALA A 229 4.87 -11.91 6.07
N CYS A 230 6.07 -12.22 6.57
CA CYS A 230 6.33 -13.26 7.55
C CYS A 230 7.44 -12.85 8.52
N PHE A 231 7.62 -13.65 9.57
CA PHE A 231 8.82 -13.62 10.40
C PHE A 231 9.72 -14.78 9.99
N ASP A 232 11.04 -14.60 10.07
CA ASP A 232 11.97 -15.72 10.08
C ASP A 232 12.13 -16.32 11.50
N GLU A 233 13.03 -17.31 11.61
CA GLU A 233 13.36 -17.96 12.88
C GLU A 233 14.03 -17.03 13.90
N ALA A 234 14.71 -15.97 13.44
CA ALA A 234 15.35 -14.96 14.29
C ALA A 234 14.36 -13.90 14.80
N GLY A 235 13.15 -13.85 14.24
CA GLY A 235 12.14 -12.84 14.53
C GLY A 235 12.28 -11.58 13.68
N ASP A 236 13.11 -11.61 12.64
CA ASP A 236 13.24 -10.54 11.66
C ASP A 236 12.02 -10.55 10.72
N ARG A 237 11.66 -9.36 10.24
CA ARG A 237 10.48 -9.17 9.38
C ARG A 237 10.89 -9.21 7.93
N HIS A 238 10.09 -9.94 7.15
CA HIS A 238 10.19 -9.98 5.70
C HIS A 238 8.91 -9.41 5.10
N TYR A 239 9.03 -8.41 4.23
CA TYR A 239 7.88 -7.82 3.52
C TYR A 239 8.18 -7.79 2.03
N TYR A 240 7.26 -8.36 1.26
CA TYR A 240 7.37 -8.46 -0.19
C TYR A 240 6.17 -7.81 -0.86
N PRO A 241 6.38 -6.88 -1.80
CA PRO A 241 5.34 -6.44 -2.71
C PRO A 241 4.74 -7.64 -3.41
N MET A 242 3.41 -7.70 -3.40
CA MET A 242 2.65 -8.76 -4.06
C MET A 242 1.53 -8.17 -4.91
N ALA A 243 1.04 -8.96 -5.85
CA ALA A 243 -0.12 -8.62 -6.66
C ALA A 243 -1.05 -9.81 -6.87
N PHE A 244 -2.35 -9.53 -6.98
CA PHE A 244 -3.38 -10.48 -7.42
C PHE A 244 -4.52 -9.74 -8.12
N VAL A 245 -5.43 -10.48 -8.77
CA VAL A 245 -6.61 -9.92 -9.43
C VAL A 245 -7.86 -10.35 -8.67
N PHE A 246 -8.75 -9.41 -8.44
CA PHE A 246 -10.04 -9.57 -7.77
C PHE A 246 -11.18 -9.23 -8.73
N ASP A 247 -12.23 -10.05 -8.77
CA ASP A 247 -13.44 -9.79 -9.54
C ASP A 247 -14.55 -9.26 -8.62
N PRO A 248 -14.95 -7.97 -8.74
CA PRO A 248 -15.96 -7.39 -7.87
C PRO A 248 -17.39 -7.85 -8.17
N ARG A 249 -17.62 -8.67 -9.20
CA ARG A 249 -18.94 -9.18 -9.59
C ARG A 249 -19.36 -10.39 -8.76
N ASP A 250 -18.42 -11.29 -8.50
CA ASP A 250 -18.65 -12.54 -7.79
C ASP A 250 -17.70 -12.75 -6.59
N ALA A 251 -16.86 -11.75 -6.30
CA ALA A 251 -15.84 -11.77 -5.25
C ALA A 251 -14.79 -12.89 -5.42
N SER A 252 -14.63 -13.42 -6.63
CA SER A 252 -13.54 -14.34 -6.95
C SER A 252 -12.19 -13.59 -7.03
N PHE A 253 -11.11 -14.31 -6.80
CA PHE A 253 -9.76 -13.76 -6.91
C PHE A 253 -8.77 -14.84 -7.29
N THR A 254 -7.66 -14.39 -7.85
CA THR A 254 -6.52 -15.24 -8.17
C THR A 254 -5.62 -15.40 -6.95
N GLY A 255 -4.79 -16.45 -6.94
CA GLY A 255 -3.66 -16.50 -6.01
C GLY A 255 -2.73 -15.30 -6.19
N MET A 256 -2.12 -14.83 -5.10
CA MET A 256 -1.12 -13.77 -5.17
C MET A 256 0.23 -14.26 -5.70
N ALA A 257 1.02 -13.31 -6.18
CA ALA A 257 2.42 -13.50 -6.53
C ALA A 257 3.27 -12.36 -5.96
N ILE A 258 4.46 -12.69 -5.45
CA ILE A 258 5.48 -11.69 -5.15
C ILE A 258 5.98 -11.06 -6.46
N ILE A 259 6.12 -9.74 -6.48
CA ILE A 259 6.54 -8.98 -7.67
C ILE A 259 7.90 -8.30 -7.51
N ALA A 260 8.43 -8.21 -6.29
CA ALA A 260 9.76 -7.73 -6.00
C ALA A 260 10.25 -8.25 -4.63
N GLU A 261 11.57 -8.29 -4.45
CA GLU A 261 12.24 -8.59 -3.17
C GLU A 261 13.28 -7.50 -2.87
N ARG A 262 13.70 -7.38 -1.60
CA ARG A 262 14.61 -6.32 -1.15
C ARG A 262 15.91 -6.23 -1.93
N SER A 263 16.47 -7.36 -2.35
CA SER A 263 17.74 -7.45 -3.07
C SER A 263 17.71 -6.83 -4.49
N ARG A 264 16.51 -6.54 -5.01
CA ARG A 264 16.31 -5.87 -6.31
C ARG A 264 16.40 -4.35 -6.24
N PHE A 265 16.36 -3.79 -5.03
CA PHE A 265 16.50 -2.37 -4.77
C PHE A 265 17.95 -2.02 -4.42
N LEU A 266 18.29 -0.73 -4.44
CA LEU A 266 19.62 -0.27 -4.02
C LEU A 266 19.85 -0.58 -2.52
N PRO A 267 21.10 -0.85 -2.12
CA PRO A 267 21.46 -0.94 -0.71
C PRO A 267 21.22 0.40 -0.02
N GLY A 268 20.87 0.34 1.26
CA GLY A 268 20.49 1.53 2.03
C GLY A 268 20.36 1.23 3.51
N PRO A 269 20.10 2.27 4.31
CA PRO A 269 19.95 2.12 5.74
C PRO A 269 18.64 1.37 6.07
N SER A 270 18.56 0.85 7.30
CA SER A 270 17.34 0.29 7.88
C SER A 270 17.01 1.01 9.18
N LYS A 271 15.73 1.26 9.47
CA LYS A 271 15.31 1.90 10.72
C LYS A 271 15.74 1.09 11.94
N ARG A 272 15.63 -0.24 11.84
CA ARG A 272 16.05 -1.22 12.86
C ARG A 272 16.65 -2.47 12.23
N PRO A 273 17.42 -3.28 12.98
CA PRO A 273 17.96 -4.54 12.46
C PRO A 273 16.89 -5.49 11.90
N ASP A 274 15.72 -5.57 12.53
CA ASP A 274 14.61 -6.47 12.15
C ASP A 274 13.88 -6.10 10.86
N LEU A 275 14.24 -4.97 10.22
CA LEU A 275 13.55 -4.42 9.05
C LEU A 275 14.42 -4.44 7.77
N GLN A 276 15.55 -5.13 7.80
CA GLN A 276 16.49 -5.13 6.68
C GLN A 276 15.86 -5.70 5.40
N ASP A 277 14.98 -6.69 5.51
CA ASP A 277 14.29 -7.34 4.38
C ASP A 277 12.84 -6.87 4.21
N VAL A 278 12.60 -5.58 4.46
CA VAL A 278 11.27 -4.96 4.34
C VAL A 278 11.18 -4.10 3.08
N VAL A 279 10.24 -4.43 2.20
CA VAL A 279 9.82 -3.59 1.09
C VAL A 279 8.31 -3.37 1.19
N PHE A 280 7.90 -2.13 1.47
CA PHE A 280 6.49 -1.75 1.56
C PHE A 280 6.06 -1.09 0.25
N SER A 281 5.12 -1.69 -0.47
CA SER A 281 4.64 -1.17 -1.75
C SER A 281 3.82 0.11 -1.55
N GLY A 282 4.22 1.16 -2.26
CA GLY A 282 3.61 2.48 -2.23
C GLY A 282 2.61 2.74 -3.34
N GLY A 283 2.84 2.13 -4.51
CA GLY A 283 1.95 2.20 -5.66
C GLY A 283 2.65 1.84 -6.97
N LEU A 284 1.88 1.75 -8.05
CA LEU A 284 2.33 1.39 -9.39
C LEU A 284 1.95 2.47 -10.41
N VAL A 285 2.93 2.91 -11.20
CA VAL A 285 2.68 3.62 -12.46
C VAL A 285 2.85 2.64 -13.61
N ARG A 286 1.73 2.15 -14.14
CA ARG A 286 1.69 1.22 -15.27
C ARG A 286 2.04 1.94 -16.58
N ARG A 287 2.78 1.28 -17.47
CA ARG A 287 3.28 1.85 -18.73
C ARG A 287 2.76 1.06 -19.92
N GLU A 288 2.67 1.73 -21.08
CA GLU A 288 2.15 1.13 -22.31
C GLU A 288 3.03 0.00 -22.88
N ASP A 289 4.31 -0.03 -22.52
CA ASP A 289 5.27 -1.06 -22.95
C ASP A 289 5.13 -2.39 -22.17
N GLY A 290 4.11 -2.53 -21.34
CA GLY A 290 3.88 -3.71 -20.49
C GLY A 290 4.77 -3.77 -19.25
N SER A 291 5.51 -2.70 -18.94
CA SER A 291 6.19 -2.54 -17.66
C SER A 291 5.41 -1.66 -16.69
N ALA A 292 5.82 -1.65 -15.43
CA ALA A 292 5.34 -0.73 -14.42
C ALA A 292 6.50 -0.20 -13.59
N LEU A 293 6.37 1.04 -13.10
CA LEU A 293 7.26 1.59 -12.10
C LEU A 293 6.63 1.38 -10.72
N LEU A 294 7.26 0.53 -9.91
CA LEU A 294 6.89 0.28 -8.53
C LEU A 294 7.56 1.33 -7.64
N TYR A 295 6.75 2.08 -6.88
CA TYR A 295 7.21 2.96 -5.81
C TYR A 295 7.15 2.19 -4.50
N ALA A 296 8.22 2.24 -3.70
CA ALA A 296 8.31 1.47 -2.47
C ALA A 296 9.06 2.20 -1.35
N GLY A 297 8.58 2.03 -0.13
CA GLY A 297 9.36 2.25 1.07
C GLY A 297 10.30 1.07 1.33
N ILE A 298 11.54 1.37 1.70
CA ILE A 298 12.61 0.41 1.88
C ILE A 298 13.09 0.49 3.33
N SER A 299 12.95 -0.62 4.05
CA SER A 299 13.48 -0.81 5.41
C SER A 299 13.10 0.31 6.41
N ASP A 300 11.91 0.88 6.24
CA ASP A 300 11.37 2.03 7.00
C ASP A 300 12.32 3.24 7.09
N ALA A 301 13.14 3.45 6.06
CA ALA A 301 14.24 4.42 6.11
C ALA A 301 14.59 5.07 4.77
N ASP A 302 14.16 4.49 3.66
CA ASP A 302 14.50 4.94 2.31
C ASP A 302 13.28 4.78 1.38
N ALA A 303 13.28 5.50 0.27
CA ALA A 303 12.21 5.45 -0.73
C ALA A 303 12.83 5.27 -2.11
N GLN A 304 12.39 4.22 -2.81
CA GLN A 304 12.98 3.84 -4.08
C GLN A 304 11.90 3.46 -5.10
N THR A 305 12.30 3.48 -6.36
CA THR A 305 11.52 2.96 -7.47
C THR A 305 12.22 1.78 -8.12
N LEU A 306 11.46 0.85 -8.68
CA LEU A 306 11.95 -0.29 -9.46
C LEU A 306 11.09 -0.49 -10.70
N VAL A 307 11.72 -0.72 -11.86
CA VAL A 307 10.99 -1.09 -13.09
C VAL A 307 10.73 -2.60 -13.07
N ILE A 308 9.46 -2.99 -13.05
CA ILE A 308 9.03 -4.38 -13.08
C ILE A 308 8.16 -4.65 -14.31
N ALA A 309 7.85 -5.91 -14.60
CA ALA A 309 6.75 -6.22 -15.51
C ALA A 309 5.42 -5.76 -14.89
N ASP A 310 4.51 -5.18 -15.68
CA ASP A 310 3.18 -4.83 -15.18
C ASP A 310 2.46 -6.10 -14.72
N PRO A 311 2.15 -6.26 -13.42
CA PRO A 311 1.53 -7.47 -12.90
C PRO A 311 0.10 -7.67 -13.44
N PHE A 312 -0.50 -6.64 -14.04
CA PHE A 312 -1.84 -6.67 -14.62
C PHE A 312 -1.84 -6.50 -16.14
N ALA A 313 -0.69 -6.70 -16.80
CA ALA A 313 -0.58 -6.59 -18.26
C ALA A 313 -1.53 -7.59 -18.95
N GLY A 314 -2.24 -7.10 -19.97
CA GLY A 314 -3.17 -7.92 -20.77
C GLY A 314 -4.57 -8.08 -20.18
N LEU A 315 -4.89 -7.38 -19.08
CA LEU A 315 -6.20 -7.38 -18.41
C LEU A 315 -6.86 -5.99 -18.44
#